data_AF-R5DJV8-F1
#
_entry.id   AF-R5DJV8-F1
#
_cell.length_a   1.000
_cell.length_b   1.000
_cell.length_c   1.000
_cell.angle_alpha   90.00
_cell.angle_beta   90.00
_cell.angle_gamma   90.00
#
_symmetry.space_group_name_H-M   'P 1'
#
loop_
_entity.id
_entity.type
_entity.pdbx_description
1 polymer ?
#
loop_
_entity_poly.entity_id
_entity_poly.type
_entity_poly.pdbx_seq_one_letter_code
_entity_poly.pdbx_strand_id
1 'polypeptide(L)'
;METVNEILSKLENADNVTKNKLENELVSIGTSAVPQLVDELQVVRGIKRGVVAMTLIRLGNASVKYLKEAAKDNKDFEWVAEYLIREIECSVAA
;
A
#
# COMPACT_ATOMS: atom_id res chain seq x y z
N MET A 1 -12.34 -5.65 -14.34
CA MET A 1 -11.72 -5.59 -13.02
C MET A 1 -11.16 -4.18 -12.89
N GLU A 2 -11.49 -3.45 -11.84
CA GLU A 2 -10.99 -2.07 -11.69
C GLU A 2 -9.50 -2.08 -11.40
N THR A 3 -8.80 -1.09 -11.93
CA THR A 3 -7.36 -0.88 -11.73
C THR A 3 -7.09 -0.20 -10.39
N VAL A 4 -5.85 -0.31 -9.91
CA VAL A 4 -5.41 0.36 -8.67
C VAL A 4 -5.72 1.86 -8.72
N ASN A 5 -5.45 2.54 -9.84
CA ASN A 5 -5.66 3.99 -9.95
C ASN A 5 -7.14 4.39 -9.96
N GLU A 6 -8.01 3.58 -10.57
CA GLU A 6 -9.46 3.79 -10.51
C GLU A 6 -9.98 3.68 -9.07
N ILE A 7 -9.49 2.68 -8.32
CA ILE A 7 -9.85 2.49 -6.91
C ILE A 7 -9.33 3.64 -6.05
N LEU A 8 -8.05 4.04 -6.22
CA LEU A 8 -7.47 5.14 -5.45
C LEU A 8 -8.13 6.49 -5.71
N SER A 9 -8.63 6.72 -6.93
CA SER A 9 -9.36 7.95 -7.27
C SER A 9 -10.66 8.11 -6.50
N LYS A 10 -11.30 7.01 -6.08
CA LYS A 10 -12.55 7.03 -5.30
C LYS A 10 -12.35 7.38 -3.82
N LEU A 11 -11.11 7.44 -3.33
CA LEU A 11 -10.81 7.64 -1.91
C LEU A 11 -10.89 9.09 -1.43
N GLU A 12 -10.91 10.09 -2.33
CA GLU A 12 -10.79 11.51 -1.94
C GLU A 12 -11.88 12.00 -0.99
N ASN A 13 -13.10 11.46 -1.14
CA ASN A 13 -14.26 11.82 -0.32
C ASN A 13 -14.96 10.60 0.30
N ALA A 14 -14.25 9.46 0.36
CA ALA A 14 -14.83 8.21 0.86
C ALA A 14 -15.08 8.29 2.38
N ASP A 15 -16.22 7.78 2.83
CA ASP A 15 -16.45 7.47 4.24
C ASP A 15 -15.68 6.22 4.67
N ASN A 16 -15.69 5.89 5.97
CA ASN A 16 -14.91 4.76 6.48
C ASN A 16 -15.38 3.41 5.93
N VAL A 17 -16.68 3.25 5.62
CA VAL A 17 -17.22 2.02 5.04
C VAL A 17 -16.69 1.84 3.63
N THR A 18 -16.72 2.91 2.85
CA THR A 18 -16.23 2.95 1.46
C THR A 18 -14.72 2.73 1.42
N LYS A 19 -13.95 3.35 2.32
CA LYS A 19 -12.50 3.11 2.44
C LYS A 19 -12.18 1.63 2.65
N ASN A 20 -12.84 0.99 3.61
CA ASN A 20 -12.63 -0.43 3.91
C ASN A 20 -12.98 -1.31 2.71
N LYS A 21 -14.04 -0.98 1.99
CA LYS A 21 -14.43 -1.71 0.77
C LYS A 21 -13.35 -1.57 -0.31
N LEU A 22 -12.90 -0.35 -0.60
CA LEU A 22 -11.87 -0.08 -1.61
C LEU A 22 -10.52 -0.71 -1.24
N GLU A 23 -10.13 -0.70 0.05
CA GLU A 23 -8.95 -1.42 0.53
C GLU A 23 -9.07 -2.93 0.28
N ASN A 24 -10.22 -3.54 0.59
CA ASN A 24 -10.47 -4.95 0.31
C ASN A 24 -10.41 -5.28 -1.19
N GLU A 25 -10.88 -4.37 -2.04
CA GLU A 25 -10.76 -4.52 -3.49
C GLU A 25 -9.28 -4.50 -3.93
N LEU A 26 -8.46 -3.59 -3.40
CA LEU A 26 -7.01 -3.57 -3.67
C LEU A 26 -6.33 -4.85 -3.21
N VAL A 27 -6.65 -5.35 -2.01
CA VAL A 27 -6.11 -6.63 -1.51
C VAL A 27 -6.55 -7.82 -2.38
N SER A 28 -7.78 -7.78 -2.91
CA SER A 28 -8.32 -8.82 -3.80
C SER A 28 -7.62 -8.87 -5.17
N ILE A 29 -7.07 -7.75 -5.67
CA ILE A 29 -6.19 -7.76 -6.85
C ILE A 29 -4.95 -8.63 -6.57
N GLY A 30 -4.48 -8.64 -5.33
CA GLY A 30 -3.42 -9.51 -4.86
C GLY A 30 -2.02 -8.98 -5.18
N THR A 31 -1.04 -9.89 -5.18
CA THR A 31 0.39 -9.55 -5.24
C THR A 31 0.81 -8.89 -6.56
N SER A 32 0.01 -9.02 -7.62
CA SER A 32 0.23 -8.33 -8.90
C SER A 32 0.09 -6.82 -8.80
N ALA A 33 -0.63 -6.30 -7.80
CA ALA A 33 -0.78 -4.86 -7.55
C ALA A 33 0.42 -4.24 -6.81
N VAL A 34 1.28 -5.06 -6.19
CA VAL A 34 2.34 -4.59 -5.28
C VAL A 34 3.28 -3.55 -5.92
N PRO A 35 3.84 -3.76 -7.14
CA PRO A 35 4.75 -2.77 -7.73
C PRO A 35 4.08 -1.40 -7.86
N GLN A 36 2.86 -1.37 -8.40
CA GLN A 36 2.10 -0.13 -8.58
C GLN A 36 1.73 0.51 -7.24
N LEU A 37 1.34 -0.28 -6.23
CA LEU A 37 1.03 0.25 -4.91
C LEU A 37 2.25 0.89 -4.25
N VAL A 38 3.46 0.34 -4.43
CA VAL A 38 4.70 0.95 -3.93
C VAL A 38 5.01 2.25 -4.67
N ASP A 39 4.83 2.30 -5.99
CA ASP A 39 5.01 3.53 -6.76
C ASP A 39 4.03 4.63 -6.32
N GLU A 40 2.75 4.27 -6.17
CA GLU A 40 1.71 5.19 -5.69
C GLU A 40 2.02 5.70 -4.28
N LEU A 41 2.47 4.84 -3.36
CA LEU A 41 2.77 5.21 -1.98
C LEU A 41 3.79 6.35 -1.86
N GLN A 42 4.70 6.47 -2.83
CA GLN A 42 5.72 7.52 -2.88
C GLN A 42 5.13 8.89 -3.27
N VAL A 43 4.07 8.92 -4.07
CA VAL A 43 3.49 10.15 -4.63
C VAL A 43 2.19 10.57 -3.97
N VAL A 44 1.35 9.62 -3.55
CA VAL A 44 0.04 9.93 -2.94
C VAL A 44 0.19 10.47 -1.52
N ARG A 45 -0.82 11.22 -1.07
CA ARG A 45 -0.87 11.88 0.24
C ARG A 45 -2.21 11.62 0.93
N GLY A 46 -2.30 12.00 2.20
CA GLY A 46 -3.53 11.92 2.98
C GLY A 46 -4.13 10.51 3.03
N ILE A 47 -5.44 10.41 2.82
CA ILE A 47 -6.22 9.16 2.93
C ILE A 47 -5.71 8.09 1.95
N LYS A 48 -5.42 8.46 0.70
CA LYS A 48 -4.92 7.52 -0.32
C LYS A 48 -3.64 6.83 0.16
N ARG A 49 -2.70 7.61 0.72
CA ARG A 49 -1.44 7.09 1.26
C ARG A 49 -1.66 6.08 2.39
N GLY A 50 -2.60 6.38 3.29
CA GLY A 50 -2.96 5.47 4.39
C GLY A 50 -3.53 4.14 3.90
N VAL A 51 -4.45 4.17 2.94
CA VAL A 51 -5.05 2.95 2.36
C VAL A 51 -4.04 2.11 1.60
N VAL A 52 -3.16 2.73 0.81
CA VAL A 52 -2.07 2.03 0.12
C VAL A 52 -1.13 1.36 1.11
N ALA A 53 -0.72 2.07 2.17
CA ALA A 53 0.11 1.53 3.24
C ALA A 53 -0.53 0.30 3.91
N MET A 54 -1.81 0.40 4.31
CA MET A 54 -2.55 -0.71 4.92
C MET A 54 -2.69 -1.90 3.99
N THR A 55 -2.95 -1.65 2.70
CA THR A 55 -3.04 -2.69 1.67
C THR A 55 -1.71 -3.43 1.54
N LEU A 56 -0.58 -2.72 1.47
CA LEU A 56 0.75 -3.32 1.37
C LEU A 56 1.10 -4.18 2.60
N ILE A 57 0.69 -3.75 3.80
CA ILE A 57 0.83 -4.55 5.03
C ILE A 57 0.04 -5.86 4.91
N ARG A 58 -1.22 -5.79 4.47
CA ARG A 58 -2.11 -6.95 4.32
C ARG A 58 -1.66 -7.91 3.21
N LEU A 59 -1.04 -7.41 2.16
CA LEU A 59 -0.40 -8.22 1.12
C LEU A 59 0.90 -8.89 1.62
N GLY A 60 1.46 -8.39 2.72
CA GLY A 60 2.51 -9.05 3.50
C GLY A 60 3.85 -9.13 2.78
N ASN A 61 4.53 -10.27 2.92
CA ASN A 61 5.92 -10.46 2.45
C ASN A 61 6.14 -10.18 0.97
N ALA A 62 5.10 -10.29 0.13
CA ALA A 62 5.18 -9.91 -1.28
C ALA A 62 5.60 -8.44 -1.49
N SER A 63 5.25 -7.57 -0.55
CA SER A 63 5.56 -6.13 -0.57
C SER A 63 7.01 -5.82 -0.21
N VAL A 64 7.69 -6.67 0.58
CA VAL A 64 8.99 -6.35 1.20
C VAL A 64 10.08 -6.08 0.17
N LYS A 65 10.15 -6.88 -0.91
CA LYS A 65 11.16 -6.70 -1.96
C LYS A 65 11.05 -5.30 -2.59
N TYR A 66 9.84 -4.92 -2.99
CA TYR A 66 9.58 -3.65 -3.68
C TYR A 66 9.78 -2.45 -2.75
N LEU A 67 9.38 -2.56 -1.48
CA LEU A 67 9.63 -1.54 -0.47
C LEU A 67 11.14 -1.29 -0.27
N LYS A 68 11.95 -2.36 -0.23
CA LYS A 68 13.42 -2.25 -0.12
C LYS A 68 14.05 -1.63 -1.35
N GLU A 69 13.54 -1.92 -2.54
CA GLU A 69 14.02 -1.33 -3.80
C GLU A 69 13.69 0.17 -3.83
N ALA A 70 12.44 0.55 -3.58
CA ALA A 70 12.03 1.95 -3.53
C ALA A 70 12.78 2.78 -2.46
N ALA A 71 13.07 2.20 -1.29
CA ALA A 71 13.87 2.85 -0.24
C ALA A 71 15.32 3.16 -0.65
N LYS A 72 15.90 2.34 -1.53
CA LYS A 72 17.26 2.58 -2.04
C LYS A 72 17.28 3.75 -3.02
N ASP A 73 16.25 3.85 -3.85
CA ASP A 73 16.15 4.85 -4.91
C ASP A 73 15.62 6.19 -4.39
N ASN A 74 14.90 6.19 -3.26
CA ASN A 74 14.28 7.37 -2.68
C ASN A 74 14.54 7.46 -1.16
N LYS A 75 15.50 8.30 -0.78
CA LYS A 75 15.89 8.50 0.63
C LYS A 75 14.82 9.12 1.51
N ASP A 76 13.94 9.95 0.94
CA ASP A 76 12.80 10.50 1.69
C ASP A 76 11.73 9.44 1.97
N PHE A 77 11.73 8.35 1.21
CA PHE A 77 10.82 7.22 1.36
C PHE A 77 11.36 6.10 2.29
N GLU A 78 12.67 6.08 2.55
CA GLU A 78 13.35 5.02 3.31
C GLU A 78 12.68 4.73 4.66
N TRP A 79 12.40 5.76 5.45
CA TRP A 79 11.74 5.60 6.76
C TRP A 79 10.35 4.95 6.66
N VAL A 80 9.59 5.29 5.61
CA VAL A 80 8.23 4.78 5.39
C VAL A 80 8.29 3.31 5.00
N ALA A 81 9.23 2.96 4.11
CA ALA A 81 9.46 1.59 3.71
C ALA A 81 9.90 0.71 4.89
N GLU A 82 10.85 1.18 5.69
CA GLU A 82 11.31 0.48 6.90
C GLU A 82 10.18 0.26 7.90
N TYR A 83 9.36 1.28 8.14
CA TYR A 83 8.17 1.15 8.98
C TYR A 83 7.23 0.05 8.48
N LEU A 84 6.87 0.07 7.20
CA LEU A 84 5.96 -0.93 6.61
C LEU A 84 6.53 -2.34 6.66
N ILE A 85 7.83 -2.50 6.39
CA ILE A 85 8.52 -3.80 6.46
C ILE A 85 8.42 -4.36 7.88
N ARG A 86 8.65 -3.53 8.91
CA ARG A 86 8.52 -3.96 10.31
C ARG A 86 7.10 -4.38 10.66
N GLU A 87 6.08 -3.62 10.22
CA GLU A 87 4.68 -3.97 10.45
C GLU A 87 4.31 -5.30 9.77
N ILE A 88 4.80 -5.54 8.55
CA ILE A 88 4.62 -6.81 7.83
C ILE A 88 5.26 -7.97 8.60
N GLU A 89 6.52 -7.82 9.02
CA GLU A 89 7.25 -8.86 9.75
C GLU A 89 6.60 -9.16 11.11
N CYS A 90 6.09 -8.14 11.81
CA CYS A 90 5.37 -8.31 13.06
C CYS A 90 4.00 -8.98 12.86
N SER A 91 3.29 -8.65 11.78
CA SER A 91 1.98 -9.25 11.46
C SER A 91 2.08 -10.73 11.08
N VAL A 92 3.21 -11.17 10.53
CA VAL A 92 3.45 -12.59 10.19
C VAL A 92 3.87 -13.39 11.42
N ALA A 93 4.41 -12.74 12.45
CA ALA A 93 4.88 -13.38 13.68
C ALA A 93 3.78 -13.58 14.75
N ALA A 94 2.58 -13.03 14.54
CA ALA A 94 1.43 -13.09 15.44
C ALA A 94 0.46 -14.22 15.06
#